data_AF-A0A3C1PLZ5-F1
#
_entry.id   AF-A0A3C1PLZ5-F1
#
_cell.length_a   1.000
_cell.length_b   1.000
_cell.length_c   1.000
_cell.angle_alpha   90.00
_cell.angle_beta   90.00
_cell.angle_gamma   90.00
#
_symmetry.space_group_name_H-M   'P 1'
#
loop_
_entity.id
_entity.type
_entity.pdbx_description
1 polymer ?
#
loop_
_entity_poly.entity_id
_entity_poly.type
_entity_poly.pdbx_seq_one_letter_code
_entity_poly.pdbx_strand_id
1 'polypeptide(L)'
;MENKYVNFISDEHLLNCIATLYKSYVKAKSNVSKKNFYSNKVDTIKLIFDAKFNEINEESLIQTEILRQIDKSINNSIGTFHEQILGGIKGYEIGNLSGFDIRATDDSLFADIKNKHNTMNSSSSEALFQKLAGYADTYKKAKCYWVQILAKNSFLELWSGEINGKEYSHSRVYKISGDRFYSLLSGQEDALFQLYTALPIAINDFLNLINDEETSHENSALSEIKSEIEISKRSIIDQITFENYSYYLGFNEL
;
A
#
# COMPACT_ATOMS: atom_id res chain seq x y z
N MET A 1 -14.98 24.57 -17.79
CA MET A 1 -13.79 25.14 -17.14
C MET A 1 -12.67 24.15 -17.32
N GLU A 2 -11.48 24.61 -17.67
CA GLU A 2 -10.27 23.79 -17.67
C GLU A 2 -9.95 23.42 -16.22
N ASN A 3 -9.50 22.18 -15.98
CA ASN A 3 -9.11 21.74 -14.65
C ASN A 3 -7.81 22.45 -14.24
N LYS A 4 -7.69 22.81 -12.96
CA LYS A 4 -6.50 23.47 -12.41
C LYS A 4 -5.29 22.54 -12.34
N TYR A 5 -5.49 21.26 -12.05
CA TYR A 5 -4.40 20.35 -11.69
C TYR A 5 -4.00 19.39 -12.82
N VAL A 6 -4.95 18.58 -13.30
CA VAL A 6 -4.73 17.60 -14.38
C VAL A 6 -5.98 17.49 -15.25
N ASN A 7 -5.79 17.15 -16.53
CA ASN A 7 -6.88 17.18 -17.52
C ASN A 7 -7.70 15.88 -17.63
N PHE A 8 -7.27 14.80 -16.95
CA PHE A 8 -7.90 13.47 -17.08
C PHE A 8 -8.84 13.08 -15.93
N ILE A 9 -8.89 13.88 -14.85
CA ILE A 9 -9.87 13.79 -13.75
C ILE A 9 -10.27 15.21 -13.31
N SER A 10 -11.41 15.38 -12.63
CA SER A 10 -11.80 16.70 -12.10
C SER A 10 -10.93 17.11 -10.91
N ASP A 11 -10.81 18.42 -10.69
CA ASP A 11 -10.10 18.97 -9.52
C ASP A 11 -10.72 18.48 -8.20
N GLU A 12 -12.06 18.42 -8.14
CA GLU A 12 -12.79 17.88 -6.99
C GLU A 12 -12.40 16.42 -6.70
N HIS A 13 -12.30 15.59 -7.73
CA HIS A 13 -11.91 14.19 -7.57
C HIS A 13 -10.48 14.05 -7.06
N LEU A 14 -9.53 14.81 -7.62
CA LEU A 14 -8.14 14.81 -7.15
C LEU A 14 -8.04 15.22 -5.67
N LEU A 15 -8.72 16.32 -5.28
CA LEU A 15 -8.73 16.79 -3.90
C LEU A 15 -9.38 15.78 -2.95
N ASN A 16 -10.44 15.08 -3.38
CA ASN A 16 -11.04 13.99 -2.59
C ASN A 16 -10.10 12.78 -2.41
N CYS A 17 -9.31 12.43 -3.44
CA CYS A 17 -8.28 11.39 -3.33
C CYS A 17 -7.21 11.81 -2.31
N ILE A 18 -6.74 13.07 -2.37
CA ILE A 18 -5.77 13.63 -1.41
C ILE A 18 -6.36 13.63 0.01
N ALA A 19 -7.60 14.06 0.18
CA ALA A 19 -8.29 14.07 1.46
C ALA A 19 -8.41 12.66 2.07
N THR A 20 -8.72 11.67 1.24
CA THR A 20 -8.80 10.26 1.68
C THR A 20 -7.43 9.76 2.13
N LEU A 21 -6.38 10.04 1.35
CA LEU A 21 -5.01 9.69 1.72
C LEU A 21 -4.58 10.39 3.01
N TYR A 22 -4.85 11.68 3.16
CA TYR A 22 -4.56 12.46 4.38
C TYR A 22 -5.21 11.83 5.62
N LYS A 23 -6.50 11.47 5.54
CA LYS A 23 -7.19 10.75 6.64
C LYS A 23 -6.51 9.44 7.00
N SER A 24 -5.99 8.69 6.01
CA SER A 24 -5.21 7.48 6.27
C SER A 24 -3.89 7.76 6.99
N TYR A 25 -3.19 8.86 6.66
CA TYR A 25 -1.98 9.28 7.39
C TYR A 25 -2.30 9.64 8.84
N VAL A 26 -3.33 10.45 9.06
CA VAL A 26 -3.80 10.83 10.40
C VAL A 26 -4.16 9.59 11.21
N LYS A 27 -4.99 8.71 10.64
CA LYS A 27 -5.42 7.47 11.29
C LYS A 27 -4.25 6.53 11.58
N ALA A 28 -3.28 6.40 10.68
CA ALA A 28 -2.13 5.54 10.89
C ALA A 28 -1.27 6.02 12.07
N LYS A 29 -1.12 7.34 12.25
CA LYS A 29 -0.42 7.95 13.39
C LYS A 29 -1.21 7.84 14.69
N SER A 30 -2.54 8.01 14.65
CA SER A 30 -3.39 8.02 15.85
C SER A 30 -3.71 6.62 16.39
N ASN A 31 -3.65 5.58 15.56
CA ASN A 31 -4.00 4.20 15.95
C ASN A 31 -2.83 3.39 16.51
N VAL A 32 -1.77 4.03 17.02
CA VAL A 32 -0.64 3.29 17.59
C VAL A 32 -0.85 3.07 19.09
N SER A 33 -1.71 2.11 19.42
CA SER A 33 -1.85 1.55 20.78
C SER A 33 -1.11 0.22 20.91
N LYS A 34 -0.87 -0.25 22.14
CA LYS A 34 -0.22 -1.56 22.39
C LYS A 34 -0.95 -2.69 21.66
N LYS A 35 -2.28 -2.67 21.72
CA LYS A 35 -3.16 -3.63 21.03
C LYS A 35 -2.92 -3.67 19.52
N ASN A 36 -2.86 -2.51 18.88
CA ASN A 36 -2.68 -2.44 17.43
C ASN A 36 -1.25 -2.82 17.03
N PHE A 37 -0.26 -2.41 17.83
CA PHE A 37 1.13 -2.81 17.65
C PHE A 37 1.32 -4.34 17.68
N TYR A 38 0.57 -5.04 18.53
CA TYR A 38 0.61 -6.51 18.64
C TYR A 38 -0.29 -7.26 17.66
N SER A 39 -1.23 -6.56 17.01
CA SER A 39 -2.12 -7.19 16.01
C SER A 39 -1.35 -7.81 14.85
N ASN A 40 -0.21 -7.21 14.50
CA ASN A 40 0.84 -7.85 13.73
C ASN A 40 1.91 -8.32 14.73
N LYS A 41 2.06 -9.63 14.89
CA LYS A 41 3.03 -10.21 15.81
C LYS A 41 4.42 -9.61 15.59
N VAL A 42 4.96 -9.03 16.66
CA VAL A 42 6.30 -8.43 16.67
C VAL A 42 7.32 -9.56 16.75
N ASP A 43 8.26 -9.61 15.81
CA ASP A 43 9.33 -10.61 15.80
C ASP A 43 10.40 -10.24 16.85
N THR A 44 10.19 -10.69 18.08
CA THR A 44 11.09 -10.39 19.20
C THR A 44 12.44 -11.08 19.06
N ILE A 45 12.53 -12.20 18.34
CA ILE A 45 13.81 -12.86 18.02
C ILE A 45 14.68 -11.94 17.16
N LYS A 46 14.09 -11.35 16.11
CA LYS A 46 14.77 -10.35 15.27
C LYS A 46 15.22 -9.14 16.08
N LEU A 47 14.37 -8.64 16.98
CA LEU A 47 14.71 -7.49 17.84
C LEU A 47 15.88 -7.79 18.78
N ILE A 48 16.00 -9.02 19.31
CA ILE A 48 17.15 -9.44 20.11
C ILE A 48 18.44 -9.33 19.29
N PHE A 49 18.43 -9.84 18.04
CA PHE A 49 19.59 -9.73 17.16
C PHE A 49 19.93 -8.27 16.84
N ASP A 50 18.94 -7.43 16.54
CA ASP A 50 19.21 -6.01 16.28
C ASP A 50 19.82 -5.31 17.49
N ALA A 51 19.29 -5.57 18.69
CA ALA A 51 19.78 -4.96 19.91
C ALA A 51 21.24 -5.32 20.17
N LYS A 52 21.59 -6.59 19.96
CA LYS A 52 22.94 -7.11 20.24
C LYS A 52 23.94 -6.79 19.14
N PHE A 53 23.58 -6.92 17.87
CA PHE A 53 24.51 -6.73 16.75
C PHE A 53 24.69 -5.27 16.36
N ASN A 54 23.68 -4.43 16.56
CA ASN A 54 23.75 -3.02 16.20
C ASN A 54 23.90 -2.10 17.43
N GLU A 55 24.02 -2.66 18.63
CA GLU A 55 24.14 -1.91 19.91
C GLU A 55 23.01 -0.87 20.12
N ILE A 56 21.81 -1.18 19.63
CA ILE A 56 20.64 -0.31 19.75
C ILE A 56 19.86 -0.68 21.01
N ASN A 57 19.48 0.31 21.81
CA ASN A 57 18.63 0.09 22.98
C ASN A 57 17.22 -0.36 22.58
N GLU A 58 16.57 -1.15 23.45
CA GLU A 58 15.27 -1.77 23.15
C GLU A 58 14.16 -0.75 22.90
N GLU A 59 14.16 0.39 23.59
CA GLU A 59 13.16 1.44 23.40
C GLU A 59 13.22 2.02 21.98
N SER A 60 14.43 2.36 21.50
CA SER A 60 14.64 2.86 20.14
C SER A 60 14.25 1.82 19.08
N LEU A 61 14.47 0.53 19.34
CA LEU A 61 14.03 -0.55 18.44
C LEU A 61 12.51 -0.62 18.34
N ILE A 62 11.81 -0.52 19.48
CA ILE A 62 10.34 -0.51 19.48
C ILE A 62 9.78 0.72 18.80
N GLN A 63 10.36 1.90 19.03
CA GLN A 63 9.97 3.11 18.30
C GLN A 63 10.15 2.96 16.79
N THR A 64 11.27 2.37 16.36
CA THR A 64 11.55 2.10 14.94
C THR A 64 10.56 1.10 14.36
N GLU A 65 10.22 0.04 15.10
CA GLU A 65 9.27 -0.99 14.67
C GLU A 65 7.84 -0.41 14.58
N ILE A 66 7.45 0.46 15.50
CA ILE A 66 6.20 1.22 15.45
C ILE A 66 6.16 2.08 14.17
N LEU A 67 7.20 2.87 13.91
CA LEU A 67 7.28 3.71 12.71
C LEU A 67 7.22 2.86 11.42
N ARG A 68 7.91 1.71 11.41
CA ARG A 68 7.87 0.76 10.29
C ARG A 68 6.45 0.23 10.03
N GLN A 69 5.67 -0.04 11.07
CA GLN A 69 4.27 -0.48 10.92
C GLN A 69 3.38 0.65 10.38
N ILE A 70 3.56 1.89 10.86
CA ILE A 70 2.90 3.08 10.32
C ILE A 70 3.21 3.23 8.84
N ASP A 71 4.49 3.19 8.46
CA ASP A 71 4.94 3.33 7.08
C ASP A 71 4.36 2.25 6.17
N LYS A 72 4.23 1.01 6.66
CA LYS A 72 3.58 -0.08 5.90
C LYS A 72 2.10 0.24 5.63
N SER A 73 1.37 0.75 6.62
CA SER A 73 -0.04 1.16 6.46
C SER A 73 -0.19 2.31 5.46
N ILE A 74 0.70 3.30 5.54
CA ILE A 74 0.75 4.43 4.62
C ILE A 74 1.04 3.94 3.19
N ASN A 75 2.03 3.07 2.99
CA ASN A 75 2.36 2.53 1.67
C ASN A 75 1.19 1.78 1.02
N ASN A 76 0.37 1.07 1.80
CA ASN A 76 -0.86 0.46 1.29
C ASN A 76 -1.87 1.52 0.85
N SER A 77 -2.04 2.58 1.64
CA SER A 77 -2.93 3.70 1.32
C SER A 77 -2.50 4.45 0.05
N ILE A 78 -1.19 4.51 -0.23
CA ILE A 78 -0.66 5.05 -1.50
C ILE A 78 -1.07 4.16 -2.69
N GLY A 79 -1.12 2.84 -2.53
CA GLY A 79 -1.67 1.95 -3.56
C GLY A 79 -3.13 2.29 -3.89
N THR A 80 -3.96 2.40 -2.86
CA THR A 80 -5.37 2.83 -2.99
C THR A 80 -5.50 4.23 -3.61
N PHE A 81 -4.59 5.15 -3.29
CA PHE A 81 -4.58 6.47 -3.93
C PHE A 81 -4.44 6.37 -5.46
N HIS A 82 -3.53 5.54 -5.97
CA HIS A 82 -3.40 5.33 -7.42
C HIS A 82 -4.66 4.72 -8.03
N GLU A 83 -5.28 3.74 -7.37
CA GLU A 83 -6.55 3.16 -7.79
C GLU A 83 -7.66 4.21 -7.86
N GLN A 84 -7.79 5.06 -6.84
CA GLN A 84 -8.79 6.13 -6.81
C GLN A 84 -8.58 7.15 -7.94
N ILE A 85 -7.33 7.54 -8.20
CA ILE A 85 -7.01 8.46 -9.31
C ILE A 85 -7.39 7.83 -10.65
N LEU A 86 -6.95 6.61 -10.91
CA LEU A 86 -7.20 5.92 -12.18
C LEU A 86 -8.67 5.59 -12.39
N GLY A 87 -9.39 5.21 -11.32
CA GLY A 87 -10.82 4.97 -11.34
C GLY A 87 -11.67 6.24 -11.42
N GLY A 88 -11.07 7.43 -11.28
CA GLY A 88 -11.74 8.71 -11.56
C GLY A 88 -11.72 9.10 -13.03
N ILE A 89 -10.92 8.42 -13.85
CA ILE A 89 -10.84 8.69 -15.29
C ILE A 89 -12.12 8.20 -15.95
N LYS A 90 -12.73 9.05 -16.78
CA LYS A 90 -13.99 8.74 -17.47
C LYS A 90 -13.88 7.42 -18.25
N GLY A 91 -14.82 6.50 -17.98
CA GLY A 91 -14.85 5.17 -18.60
C GLY A 91 -14.14 4.08 -17.80
N TYR A 92 -13.63 4.40 -16.62
CA TYR A 92 -12.99 3.44 -15.71
C TYR A 92 -13.61 3.51 -14.32
N GLU A 93 -13.46 2.43 -13.57
CA GLU A 93 -13.94 2.32 -12.19
C GLU A 93 -13.04 1.41 -11.34
N ILE A 94 -13.04 1.68 -10.03
CA ILE A 94 -12.35 0.86 -9.03
C ILE A 94 -13.12 -0.44 -8.75
N GLY A 95 -12.38 -1.53 -8.50
CA GLY A 95 -13.01 -2.78 -8.08
C GLY A 95 -13.30 -2.82 -6.59
N ASN A 96 -14.58 -2.78 -6.22
CA ASN A 96 -15.02 -2.94 -4.84
C ASN A 96 -15.37 -4.40 -4.56
N LEU A 97 -14.45 -5.15 -3.94
CA LEU A 97 -14.60 -6.58 -3.62
C LEU A 97 -14.79 -7.49 -4.86
N SER A 98 -14.46 -6.99 -6.05
CA SER A 98 -14.73 -7.63 -7.34
C SER A 98 -13.55 -8.44 -7.90
N GLY A 99 -12.46 -8.50 -7.14
CA GLY A 99 -11.24 -9.19 -7.55
C GLY A 99 -10.44 -8.44 -8.62
N PHE A 100 -10.67 -7.18 -8.94
CA PHE A 100 -9.74 -6.38 -9.75
C PHE A 100 -9.53 -5.04 -9.06
N ASP A 101 -8.49 -4.30 -9.43
CA ASP A 101 -8.25 -2.98 -8.87
C ASP A 101 -8.87 -1.90 -9.76
N ILE A 102 -8.74 -2.05 -11.09
CA ILE A 102 -9.36 -1.17 -12.10
C ILE A 102 -9.99 -1.98 -13.22
N ARG A 103 -11.14 -1.53 -13.74
CA ARG A 103 -11.68 -1.98 -15.03
C ARG A 103 -12.19 -0.84 -15.89
N ALA A 104 -12.32 -1.09 -17.19
CA ALA A 104 -13.12 -0.25 -18.07
C ALA A 104 -14.62 -0.57 -17.89
N THR A 105 -15.48 0.45 -17.98
CA THR A 105 -16.93 0.31 -17.80
C THR A 105 -17.61 -0.54 -18.88
N ASP A 106 -16.94 -0.76 -20.02
CA ASP A 106 -17.40 -1.61 -21.13
C ASP A 106 -16.75 -3.01 -21.10
N ASP A 107 -16.08 -3.36 -20.00
CA ASP A 107 -15.34 -4.61 -19.79
C ASP A 107 -14.21 -4.86 -20.82
N SER A 108 -13.71 -3.81 -21.50
CA SER A 108 -12.58 -3.94 -22.43
C SER A 108 -11.21 -4.01 -21.74
N LEU A 109 -11.15 -3.78 -20.43
CA LEU A 109 -9.90 -3.74 -19.66
C LEU A 109 -10.12 -4.18 -18.22
N PHE A 110 -9.21 -5.00 -17.70
CA PHE A 110 -9.10 -5.31 -16.27
C PHE A 110 -7.64 -5.14 -15.82
N ALA A 111 -7.41 -4.65 -14.62
CA ALA A 111 -6.07 -4.44 -14.12
C ALA A 111 -5.95 -4.72 -12.62
N ASP A 112 -4.77 -5.17 -12.23
CA ASP A 112 -4.32 -5.33 -10.85
C ASP A 112 -3.06 -4.48 -10.68
N ILE A 113 -3.09 -3.56 -9.72
CA ILE A 113 -2.10 -2.53 -9.50
C ILE A 113 -1.20 -2.94 -8.34
N LYS A 114 0.11 -2.74 -8.55
CA LYS A 114 1.12 -2.84 -7.51
C LYS A 114 1.93 -1.57 -7.47
N ASN A 115 2.01 -0.98 -6.28
CA ASN A 115 2.78 0.24 -6.07
C ASN A 115 4.28 0.01 -6.32
N LYS A 116 4.86 -1.10 -5.83
CA LYS A 116 6.27 -1.47 -6.03
C LYS A 116 6.40 -2.79 -6.80
N HIS A 117 7.40 -2.89 -7.67
CA HIS A 117 7.69 -4.11 -8.45
C HIS A 117 8.16 -5.32 -7.61
N ASN A 118 8.71 -5.10 -6.41
CA ASN A 118 9.35 -6.14 -5.58
C ASN A 118 8.41 -6.90 -4.62
N THR A 119 7.10 -6.74 -4.72
CA THR A 119 6.16 -7.29 -3.72
C THR A 119 5.67 -8.71 -4.02
N MET A 120 6.17 -9.37 -5.07
CA MET A 120 5.62 -10.65 -5.52
C MET A 120 6.67 -11.76 -5.47
N ASN A 121 6.34 -12.82 -4.71
CA ASN A 121 6.98 -14.12 -4.86
C ASN A 121 6.34 -14.88 -6.04
N SER A 122 6.97 -15.97 -6.45
CA SER A 122 6.52 -16.76 -7.60
C SER A 122 5.08 -17.27 -7.48
N SER A 123 4.62 -17.67 -6.29
CA SER A 123 3.23 -18.11 -6.06
C SER A 123 2.21 -16.97 -6.22
N SER A 124 2.52 -15.78 -5.72
CA SER A 124 1.67 -14.61 -5.94
C SER A 124 1.61 -14.19 -7.42
N SER A 125 2.73 -14.34 -8.14
CA SER A 125 2.80 -14.12 -9.59
C SER A 125 1.95 -15.10 -10.37
N GLU A 126 1.99 -16.38 -10.01
CA GLU A 126 1.17 -17.42 -10.62
C GLU A 126 -0.33 -17.15 -10.42
N ALA A 127 -0.73 -16.88 -9.18
CA ALA A 127 -2.12 -16.59 -8.84
C ALA A 127 -2.65 -15.36 -9.58
N LEU A 128 -1.85 -14.27 -9.64
CA LEU A 128 -2.24 -13.06 -10.35
C LEU A 128 -2.35 -13.31 -11.86
N PHE A 129 -1.41 -14.05 -12.45
CA PHE A 129 -1.46 -14.37 -13.87
C PHE A 129 -2.75 -15.13 -14.21
N GLN A 130 -3.05 -16.20 -13.46
CA GLN A 130 -4.24 -17.02 -13.69
C GLN A 130 -5.53 -16.21 -13.54
N LYS A 131 -5.57 -15.33 -12.54
CA LYS A 131 -6.67 -14.40 -12.31
C LYS A 131 -6.90 -13.47 -13.52
N LEU A 132 -5.85 -12.82 -14.01
CA LEU A 132 -5.94 -11.94 -15.19
C LEU A 132 -6.30 -12.72 -16.47
N ALA A 133 -5.76 -13.93 -16.64
CA ALA A 133 -6.13 -14.81 -17.75
C ALA A 133 -7.62 -15.19 -17.68
N GLY A 134 -8.13 -15.50 -16.49
CA GLY A 134 -9.56 -15.78 -16.29
C GLY A 134 -10.47 -14.61 -16.70
N TYR A 135 -10.08 -13.36 -16.41
CA TYR A 135 -10.79 -12.19 -16.93
C TYR A 135 -10.72 -12.11 -18.45
N ALA A 136 -9.54 -12.27 -19.03
CA ALA A 136 -9.34 -12.20 -20.48
C ALA A 136 -10.09 -13.30 -21.25
N ASP A 137 -10.32 -14.46 -20.63
CA ASP A 137 -11.11 -15.55 -21.18
C ASP A 137 -12.61 -15.34 -21.00
N THR A 138 -13.03 -14.76 -19.87
CA THR A 138 -14.44 -14.43 -19.64
C THR A 138 -14.91 -13.29 -20.55
N TYR A 139 -14.12 -12.22 -20.62
CA TYR A 139 -14.41 -11.01 -21.38
C TYR A 139 -13.53 -10.99 -22.64
N LYS A 140 -14.05 -11.51 -23.75
CA LYS A 140 -13.26 -11.76 -24.97
C LYS A 140 -12.60 -10.53 -25.60
N LYS A 141 -13.10 -9.32 -25.29
CA LYS A 141 -12.53 -8.04 -25.72
C LYS A 141 -11.52 -7.46 -24.74
N ALA A 142 -11.40 -8.04 -23.53
CA ALA A 142 -10.58 -7.49 -22.47
C ALA A 142 -9.09 -7.67 -22.73
N LYS A 143 -8.34 -6.59 -22.54
CA LYS A 143 -6.90 -6.66 -22.26
C LYS A 143 -6.70 -6.56 -20.74
N CYS A 144 -5.91 -7.47 -20.19
CA CYS A 144 -5.70 -7.58 -18.76
C CYS A 144 -4.28 -7.19 -18.39
N TYR A 145 -4.11 -6.42 -17.31
CA TYR A 145 -2.84 -5.80 -16.99
C TYR A 145 -2.41 -6.07 -15.55
N TRP A 146 -1.18 -6.54 -15.38
CA TRP A 146 -0.45 -6.37 -14.15
C TRP A 146 0.32 -5.04 -14.24
N VAL A 147 -0.08 -4.08 -13.41
CA VAL A 147 0.47 -2.73 -13.41
C VAL A 147 1.52 -2.60 -12.30
N GLN A 148 2.68 -2.07 -12.65
CA GLN A 148 3.75 -1.75 -11.71
C GLN A 148 3.98 -0.23 -11.71
N ILE A 149 3.43 0.46 -10.71
CA ILE A 149 3.53 1.94 -10.62
C ILE A 149 5.00 2.37 -10.56
N LEU A 150 5.76 1.83 -9.59
CA LEU A 150 7.20 2.05 -9.45
C LEU A 150 7.98 0.89 -10.09
N ALA A 151 7.96 0.87 -11.42
CA ALA A 151 8.73 -0.03 -12.26
C ALA A 151 10.20 0.43 -12.39
N LYS A 152 11.11 -0.49 -12.75
CA LYS A 152 12.52 -0.15 -13.03
C LYS A 152 12.72 0.54 -14.38
N ASN A 153 11.80 0.35 -15.32
CA ASN A 153 11.82 0.90 -16.68
C ASN A 153 10.38 1.20 -17.13
N SER A 154 10.24 2.01 -18.18
CA SER A 154 8.97 2.20 -18.90
C SER A 154 8.74 1.03 -19.86
N PHE A 155 7.61 0.32 -19.75
CA PHE A 155 7.31 -0.84 -20.60
C PHE A 155 5.80 -1.11 -20.75
N LEU A 156 5.47 -1.79 -21.84
CA LEU A 156 4.22 -2.49 -22.08
C LEU A 156 4.56 -3.76 -22.86
N GLU A 157 4.42 -4.92 -22.23
CA GLU A 157 4.80 -6.20 -22.83
C GLU A 157 3.83 -7.31 -22.46
N LEU A 158 3.73 -8.35 -23.29
CA LEU A 158 2.98 -9.55 -22.93
C LEU A 158 3.58 -10.18 -21.67
N TRP A 159 2.72 -10.61 -20.76
CA TRP A 159 3.19 -11.41 -19.63
C TRP A 159 3.36 -12.84 -20.09
N SER A 160 4.61 -13.26 -20.24
CA SER A 160 4.97 -14.65 -20.49
C SER A 160 6.21 -15.03 -19.70
N GLY A 161 6.35 -16.33 -19.41
CA GLY A 161 7.54 -16.90 -18.80
C GLY A 161 7.23 -18.09 -17.91
N GLU A 162 8.28 -18.66 -17.34
CA GLU A 162 8.16 -19.71 -16.35
C GLU A 162 7.85 -19.10 -14.97
N ILE A 163 6.75 -19.55 -14.35
CA ILE A 163 6.35 -19.18 -12.99
C ILE A 163 6.14 -20.49 -12.23
N ASN A 164 6.86 -20.68 -11.12
CA ASN A 164 6.77 -21.90 -10.30
C ASN A 164 6.96 -23.22 -11.10
N GLY A 165 7.91 -23.26 -12.04
CA GLY A 165 8.18 -24.47 -12.82
C GLY A 165 7.19 -24.75 -13.94
N LYS A 166 6.30 -23.80 -14.27
CA LYS A 166 5.31 -23.93 -15.35
C LYS A 166 5.36 -22.72 -16.26
N GLU A 167 5.24 -22.96 -17.57
CA GLU A 167 5.12 -21.89 -18.54
C GLU A 167 3.72 -21.26 -18.51
N TYR A 168 3.69 -19.94 -18.33
CA TYR A 168 2.49 -19.13 -18.43
C TYR A 168 2.61 -18.16 -19.60
N SER A 169 1.56 -18.07 -20.41
CA SER A 169 1.40 -17.05 -21.44
C SER A 169 -0.07 -16.90 -21.82
N HIS A 170 -0.48 -15.68 -22.19
CA HIS A 170 -1.83 -15.41 -22.68
C HIS A 170 -1.79 -14.17 -23.60
N SER A 171 -2.43 -14.24 -24.77
CA SER A 171 -2.33 -13.20 -25.82
C SER A 171 -2.92 -11.84 -25.44
N ARG A 172 -3.66 -11.78 -24.33
CA ARG A 172 -4.30 -10.57 -23.80
C ARG A 172 -3.92 -10.23 -22.36
N VAL A 173 -2.91 -10.88 -21.78
CA VAL A 173 -2.40 -10.54 -20.44
C VAL A 173 -1.04 -9.87 -20.58
N TYR A 174 -0.89 -8.69 -19.98
CA TYR A 174 0.26 -7.82 -20.14
C TYR A 174 0.86 -7.42 -18.79
N LYS A 175 2.15 -7.10 -18.79
CA LYS A 175 2.79 -6.30 -17.76
C LYS A 175 2.92 -4.88 -18.29
N ILE A 176 2.64 -3.89 -17.46
CA ILE A 176 2.74 -2.48 -17.85
C ILE A 176 3.29 -1.63 -16.71
N SER A 177 4.17 -0.68 -17.04
CA SER A 177 4.69 0.30 -16.08
C SER A 177 3.66 1.39 -15.78
N GLY A 178 3.79 2.05 -14.63
CA GLY A 178 2.86 3.08 -14.18
C GLY A 178 2.68 4.21 -15.18
N ASP A 179 3.77 4.75 -15.73
CA ASP A 179 3.72 5.82 -16.74
C ASP A 179 2.91 5.39 -17.98
N ARG A 180 3.13 4.18 -18.49
CA ARG A 180 2.41 3.65 -19.65
C ARG A 180 0.95 3.35 -19.34
N PHE A 181 0.63 2.91 -18.12
CA PHE A 181 -0.75 2.67 -17.71
C PHE A 181 -1.52 3.97 -17.51
N TYR A 182 -0.94 4.96 -16.83
CA TYR A 182 -1.52 6.30 -16.74
C TYR A 182 -1.75 6.88 -18.14
N SER A 183 -0.80 6.70 -19.06
CA SER A 183 -0.97 7.15 -20.44
C SER A 183 -2.09 6.42 -21.19
N LEU A 184 -2.16 5.10 -21.07
CA LEU A 184 -3.20 4.28 -21.69
C LEU A 184 -4.61 4.71 -21.26
N LEU A 185 -4.79 4.96 -19.96
CA LEU A 185 -6.08 5.24 -19.36
C LEU A 185 -6.52 6.69 -19.63
N SER A 186 -5.59 7.64 -19.49
CA SER A 186 -5.88 9.08 -19.67
C SER A 186 -5.92 9.55 -21.12
N GLY A 187 -5.29 8.80 -22.04
CA GLY A 187 -5.03 9.24 -23.41
C GLY A 187 -3.93 10.31 -23.53
N GLN A 188 -3.16 10.58 -22.47
CA GLN A 188 -2.09 11.60 -22.45
C GLN A 188 -0.73 10.93 -22.20
N GLU A 189 0.28 11.24 -23.01
CA GLU A 189 1.57 10.52 -22.97
C GLU A 189 2.30 10.64 -21.62
N ASP A 190 2.23 11.81 -20.98
CA ASP A 190 2.95 12.18 -19.77
C ASP A 190 2.04 12.32 -18.52
N ALA A 191 0.86 11.69 -18.52
CA ALA A 191 -0.14 11.83 -17.46
C ALA A 191 0.38 11.61 -16.03
N LEU A 192 1.26 10.61 -15.82
CA LEU A 192 1.86 10.37 -14.50
C LEU A 192 2.80 11.50 -14.08
N PHE A 193 3.52 12.10 -15.03
CA PHE A 193 4.38 13.26 -14.77
C PHE A 193 3.55 14.52 -14.46
N GLN A 194 2.47 14.75 -15.22
CA GLN A 194 1.53 15.84 -14.92
C GLN A 194 0.91 15.68 -13.52
N LEU A 195 0.51 14.47 -13.13
CA LEU A 195 0.04 14.20 -11.77
C LEU A 195 1.12 14.54 -10.73
N TYR A 196 2.33 14.00 -10.91
CA TYR A 196 3.44 14.23 -9.99
C TYR A 196 3.75 15.72 -9.79
N THR A 197 3.74 16.51 -10.86
CA THR A 197 4.00 17.95 -10.80
C THR A 197 2.83 18.74 -10.18
N ALA A 198 1.59 18.29 -10.37
CA ALA A 198 0.41 18.91 -9.78
C ALA A 198 0.24 18.61 -8.28
N LEU A 199 0.73 17.46 -7.79
CA LEU A 199 0.53 17.01 -6.41
C LEU A 199 0.96 18.03 -5.34
N PRO A 200 2.16 18.64 -5.37
CA PRO A 200 2.54 19.64 -4.37
C PRO A 200 1.57 20.83 -4.29
N ILE A 201 1.07 21.29 -5.44
CA ILE A 201 0.13 22.41 -5.52
C ILE A 201 -1.23 21.99 -4.95
N ALA A 202 -1.79 20.87 -5.44
CA ALA A 202 -3.07 20.35 -4.99
C ALA A 202 -3.08 20.01 -3.48
N ILE A 203 -1.98 19.48 -2.95
CA ILE A 203 -1.81 19.20 -1.52
C ILE A 203 -1.80 20.50 -0.72
N ASN A 204 -1.04 21.51 -1.14
CA ASN A 204 -1.02 22.80 -0.44
C ASN A 204 -2.39 23.48 -0.46
N ASP A 205 -3.07 23.46 -1.60
CA ASP A 205 -4.44 23.97 -1.71
C ASP A 205 -5.40 23.21 -0.78
N PHE A 206 -5.32 21.89 -0.74
CA PHE A 206 -6.09 21.07 0.19
C PHE A 206 -5.79 21.42 1.66
N LEU A 207 -4.51 21.52 2.05
CA LEU A 207 -4.11 21.83 3.42
C LEU A 207 -4.62 23.21 3.86
N ASN A 208 -4.59 24.21 2.99
CA ASN A 208 -5.11 25.55 3.26
C ASN A 208 -6.64 25.57 3.47
N LEU A 209 -7.37 24.59 2.91
CA LEU A 209 -8.82 24.46 3.09
C LEU A 209 -9.22 23.84 4.43
N ILE A 210 -8.34 23.04 5.05
CA ILE A 210 -8.67 22.26 6.26
C ILE A 210 -8.15 22.88 7.56
N ASN A 211 -7.84 24.18 7.59
CA ASN A 211 -7.28 24.89 8.76
C ASN A 211 -7.86 24.43 10.12
N ASP A 212 -6.98 23.86 10.95
CA ASP A 212 -6.98 23.82 12.42
C ASP A 212 -8.12 23.12 13.20
N GLU A 213 -8.75 22.07 12.68
CA GLU A 213 -9.47 21.13 13.56
C GLU A 213 -9.04 19.67 13.31
N GLU A 214 -8.57 19.04 14.38
CA GLU A 214 -8.11 17.65 14.48
C GLU A 214 -6.68 17.37 13.97
N THR A 215 -5.71 17.34 14.88
CA THR A 215 -5.22 16.06 15.44
C THR A 215 -3.99 16.21 16.34
N SER A 216 -4.23 16.41 17.63
CA SER A 216 -3.29 15.95 18.67
C SER A 216 -3.82 14.63 19.24
N HIS A 217 -3.48 13.52 18.59
CA HIS A 217 -3.66 12.20 19.18
C HIS A 217 -2.30 11.51 19.22
N GLU A 218 -1.79 11.36 20.43
CA GLU A 218 -0.46 10.86 20.71
C GLU A 218 -0.39 9.34 20.54
N ASN A 219 0.74 8.89 20.01
CA ASN A 219 1.11 7.48 19.95
C ASN A 219 1.32 6.94 21.38
N SER A 220 0.45 6.05 21.83
CA SER A 220 0.43 5.55 23.21
C SER A 220 1.10 4.19 23.41
N ALA A 221 1.38 3.43 22.34
CA ALA A 221 1.85 2.05 22.45
C ALA A 221 3.08 1.89 23.35
N LEU A 222 4.09 2.76 23.19
CA LEU A 222 5.29 2.69 24.01
C LEU A 222 5.00 3.03 25.48
N SER A 223 4.14 4.02 25.74
CA SER A 223 3.74 4.40 27.10
C SER A 223 2.96 3.28 27.81
N GLU A 224 2.06 2.60 27.08
CA GLU A 224 1.31 1.44 27.57
C GLU A 224 2.27 0.29 27.91
N ILE A 225 3.25 0.00 27.05
CA ILE A 225 4.26 -1.05 27.32
C ILE A 225 5.09 -0.69 28.56
N LYS A 226 5.52 0.56 28.69
CA LYS A 226 6.30 1.02 29.86
C LYS A 226 5.54 0.86 31.17
N SER A 227 4.24 1.17 31.19
CA SER A 227 3.42 0.99 32.41
C SER A 227 3.35 -0.48 32.87
N GLU A 228 3.38 -1.44 31.95
CA GLU A 228 3.37 -2.86 32.29
C GLU A 228 4.73 -3.33 32.81
N ILE A 229 5.81 -2.81 32.23
CA ILE A 229 7.19 -3.08 32.67
C ILE A 229 7.41 -2.61 34.11
N GLU A 230 6.81 -1.49 34.51
CA GLU A 230 6.88 -1.02 35.89
C GLU A 230 6.32 -2.04 36.88
N ILE A 231 5.32 -2.83 36.47
CA ILE A 231 4.69 -3.88 37.27
C ILE A 231 5.49 -5.19 37.16
N SER A 232 5.80 -5.63 35.94
CA SER A 232 6.38 -6.95 35.67
C SER A 232 7.88 -7.03 35.93
N LYS A 233 8.59 -5.91 35.88
CA LYS A 233 10.07 -5.80 35.92
C LYS A 233 10.80 -6.53 34.78
N ARG A 234 10.11 -6.88 33.71
CA ARG A 234 10.70 -7.46 32.49
C ARG A 234 11.49 -6.42 31.69
N SER A 235 12.39 -6.88 30.83
CA SER A 235 12.91 -6.04 29.74
C SER A 235 11.77 -5.65 28.78
N ILE A 236 11.99 -4.67 27.90
CA ILE A 236 10.97 -4.28 26.91
C ILE A 236 10.69 -5.44 25.96
N ILE A 237 11.76 -6.11 25.51
CA ILE A 237 11.64 -7.26 24.61
C ILE A 237 10.93 -8.44 25.31
N ASP A 238 11.25 -8.73 26.57
CA ASP A 238 10.60 -9.82 27.31
C ASP A 238 9.13 -9.50 27.60
N GLN A 239 8.79 -8.25 27.91
CA GLN A 239 7.39 -7.84 28.10
C GLN A 239 6.58 -8.07 26.82
N ILE A 240 7.08 -7.62 25.67
CA ILE A 240 6.42 -7.82 24.37
C ILE A 240 6.34 -9.32 24.03
N THR A 241 7.39 -10.08 24.32
CA THR A 241 7.43 -11.53 24.09
C THR A 241 6.39 -12.24 24.93
N PHE A 242 6.31 -11.94 26.22
CA PHE A 242 5.33 -12.50 27.15
C PHE A 242 3.89 -12.18 26.71
N GLU A 243 3.60 -10.91 26.39
CA GLU A 243 2.25 -10.50 25.97
C GLU A 243 1.83 -11.12 24.63
N ASN A 244 2.78 -11.37 23.73
CA ASN A 244 2.49 -11.97 22.44
C ASN A 244 2.48 -13.50 22.43
N TYR A 245 3.21 -14.14 23.33
CA TYR A 245 3.55 -15.56 23.22
C TYR A 245 3.52 -16.32 24.55
N SER A 246 2.99 -15.77 25.64
CA SER A 246 2.89 -16.49 26.93
C SER A 246 2.16 -17.84 26.84
N TYR A 247 1.34 -18.05 25.82
CA TYR A 247 0.68 -19.33 25.53
C TYR A 247 1.58 -20.36 24.80
N TYR A 248 2.78 -19.98 24.38
CA TYR A 248 3.79 -20.91 23.87
C TYR A 248 4.51 -21.60 25.03
N LEU A 249 4.90 -22.86 24.80
CA LEU A 249 5.52 -23.70 25.82
C LEU A 249 6.76 -23.03 26.42
N GLY A 250 6.73 -22.75 27.73
CA GLY A 250 7.83 -22.16 28.49
C GLY A 250 7.93 -20.63 28.43
N PHE A 251 7.14 -19.96 27.59
CA PHE A 251 7.17 -18.49 27.47
C PHE A 251 6.40 -17.79 28.60
N ASN A 252 5.58 -18.52 29.35
CA ASN A 252 4.91 -18.04 30.56
C ASN A 252 5.87 -17.85 31.74
N GLU A 253 7.09 -18.41 31.67
CA GLU A 253 8.14 -18.32 32.70
C GLU A 253 9.05 -17.09 32.54
N LEU A 254 8.87 -16.31 31.46
CA LEU A 254 9.54 -15.02 31.24
C LEU A 254 9.12 -13.96 32.27
#